data_AF-A0A367M1K4-F1
#
_entry.id   AF-A0A367M1K4-F1
#
_cell.length_a   1.000
_cell.length_b   1.000
_cell.length_c   1.000
_cell.angle_alpha   90.00
_cell.angle_beta   90.00
_cell.angle_gamma   90.00
#
_symmetry.space_group_name_H-M   'P 1'
#
loop_
_entity.id
_entity.type
_entity.pdbx_description
1 polymer ?
#
loop_
_entity_poly.entity_id
_entity_poly.type
_entity_poly.pdbx_seq_one_letter_code
_entity_poly.pdbx_strand_id
1 'polypeptide(L)'
;MPLARWVPGLDSLLHYRRAWFRPDVQAGLSVAAIQIPTAIAYAQIAGFPPQVGLYACILPMLIYALIGSSRQLMVGPDAATAAMVAAAITPLAAGDPQRLVDLSMIVAIMVGLFSIVAGLARAGFIASFLSRPILVGYLNGIGLSLLVGQLGKLFGYEAATSGFVAGILALLENLLHIHWPTLILGSLSLLLMVLLPRRFPQLPGALCGVLLASLAAALLGLDRYGVELLGEVPAGRPQLRWPQPSLEELKSLLRDATGG
;
A
#
# COMPACT_ATOMS: atom_id res chain seq x y z
N MET A 1 18.40 -10.20 -32.04
CA MET A 1 17.73 -9.00 -31.49
C MET A 1 16.20 -9.15 -31.30
N PRO A 2 15.69 -9.99 -30.39
CA PRO A 2 14.29 -9.79 -29.94
C PRO A 2 14.08 -9.73 -28.41
N LEU A 3 14.96 -10.31 -27.60
CA LEU A 3 14.74 -10.41 -26.14
C LEU A 3 14.78 -9.04 -25.43
N ALA A 4 15.77 -8.20 -25.75
CA ALA A 4 15.95 -6.89 -25.11
C ALA A 4 14.79 -5.90 -25.34
N ARG A 5 13.94 -6.13 -26.37
CA ARG A 5 12.81 -5.25 -26.68
C ARG A 5 11.56 -5.58 -25.85
N TRP A 6 11.41 -6.83 -25.43
CA TRP A 6 10.24 -7.33 -24.68
C TRP A 6 10.55 -7.60 -23.21
N VAL A 7 11.81 -7.96 -22.90
CA VAL A 7 12.27 -8.32 -21.56
C VAL A 7 13.63 -7.64 -21.26
N PRO A 8 13.68 -6.29 -21.26
CA PRO A 8 14.93 -5.54 -21.07
C PRO A 8 15.62 -5.81 -19.72
N GLY A 9 14.85 -6.12 -18.67
CA GLY A 9 15.40 -6.47 -17.36
C GLY A 9 16.22 -7.75 -17.39
N LEU A 10 15.79 -8.77 -18.15
CA LEU A 10 16.55 -10.01 -18.32
C LEU A 10 17.87 -9.77 -19.07
N ASP A 11 17.87 -8.92 -20.10
CA ASP A 11 19.11 -8.54 -20.80
C ASP A 11 20.10 -7.82 -19.87
N SER A 12 19.59 -6.93 -19.02
CA SER A 12 20.35 -6.25 -17.98
C SER A 12 20.93 -7.21 -16.92
N LEU A 13 20.20 -8.30 -16.60
CA LEU A 13 20.66 -9.37 -15.70
C LEU A 13 21.73 -10.25 -16.36
N LEU A 14 21.62 -10.53 -17.67
CA LEU A 14 22.63 -11.30 -18.40
C LEU A 14 23.96 -10.54 -18.52
N HIS A 15 23.90 -9.22 -18.66
CA HIS A 15 25.09 -8.34 -18.71
C HIS A 15 25.48 -7.77 -17.33
N TYR A 16 25.08 -8.45 -16.25
CA TYR A 16 25.32 -7.99 -14.89
C TYR A 16 26.80 -8.03 -14.52
N ARG A 17 27.35 -6.89 -14.12
CA ARG A 17 28.75 -6.78 -13.66
C ARG A 17 28.84 -7.12 -12.17
N ARG A 18 29.77 -8.00 -11.80
CA ARG A 18 30.02 -8.37 -10.40
C ARG A 18 30.31 -7.17 -9.48
N ALA A 19 30.88 -6.08 -10.03
CA ALA A 19 31.12 -4.84 -9.30
C ALA A 19 29.83 -4.17 -8.75
N TRP A 20 28.67 -4.45 -9.36
CA TRP A 20 27.39 -3.90 -8.94
C TRP A 20 26.73 -4.68 -7.79
N PHE A 21 27.20 -5.89 -7.50
CA PHE A 21 26.55 -6.75 -6.51
C PHE A 21 26.44 -6.11 -5.12
N ARG A 22 27.55 -5.56 -4.62
CA ARG A 22 27.57 -4.90 -3.30
C ARG A 22 26.64 -3.69 -3.21
N PRO A 23 26.73 -2.67 -4.10
CA PRO A 23 25.83 -1.53 -4.03
C PRO A 23 24.36 -1.91 -4.28
N ASP A 24 24.08 -2.88 -5.17
CA ASP A 24 22.70 -3.32 -5.42
C ASP A 24 22.09 -4.04 -4.21
N VAL A 25 22.87 -4.87 -3.50
CA VAL A 25 22.40 -5.51 -2.26
C VAL A 25 22.13 -4.46 -1.17
N GLN A 26 23.00 -3.46 -1.02
CA GLN A 26 22.79 -2.38 -0.04
C GLN A 26 21.55 -1.55 -0.37
N ALA A 27 21.34 -1.21 -1.65
CA ALA A 27 20.15 -0.51 -2.12
C ALA A 27 18.89 -1.37 -1.90
N GLY A 28 18.93 -2.64 -2.27
CA GLY A 28 17.83 -3.59 -2.10
C GLY A 28 17.41 -3.75 -0.64
N LEU A 29 18.38 -3.87 0.28
CA LEU A 29 18.10 -3.92 1.73
C LEU A 29 17.47 -2.62 2.23
N SER A 30 17.98 -1.47 1.79
CA SER A 30 17.43 -0.15 2.17
C SER A 30 15.99 0.01 1.69
N VAL A 31 15.72 -0.42 0.46
CA VAL A 31 14.39 -0.38 -0.14
C VAL A 31 13.46 -1.36 0.55
N ALA A 32 13.87 -2.60 0.79
CA ALA A 32 13.07 -3.61 1.49
C ALA A 32 12.68 -3.14 2.89
N ALA A 33 13.62 -2.49 3.59
CA ALA A 33 13.37 -1.94 4.92
C ALA A 33 12.27 -0.87 4.94
N ILE A 34 12.12 -0.08 3.87
CA ILE A 34 11.03 0.89 3.75
C ILE A 34 9.75 0.20 3.25
N GLN A 35 9.88 -0.67 2.25
CA GLN A 35 8.75 -1.27 1.55
C GLN A 35 7.94 -2.21 2.43
N ILE A 36 8.57 -2.98 3.34
CA ILE A 36 7.87 -3.96 4.19
C ILE A 36 6.86 -3.26 5.13
N PRO A 37 7.26 -2.28 5.98
CA PRO A 37 6.31 -1.53 6.81
C PRO A 37 5.22 -0.83 5.98
N THR A 38 5.62 -0.19 4.88
CA THR A 38 4.70 0.59 4.04
C THR A 38 3.66 -0.30 3.35
N ALA A 39 4.05 -1.49 2.88
CA ALA A 39 3.13 -2.44 2.25
C ALA A 39 2.08 -2.96 3.24
N ILE A 40 2.48 -3.23 4.49
CA ILE A 40 1.55 -3.61 5.57
C ILE A 40 0.57 -2.47 5.85
N ALA A 41 1.06 -1.23 5.97
CA ALA A 41 0.22 -0.06 6.21
C ALA A 41 -0.81 0.14 5.07
N TYR A 42 -0.41 -0.03 3.82
CA TYR A 42 -1.31 0.11 2.66
C TYR A 42 -2.36 -1.00 2.59
N ALA A 43 -2.01 -2.24 2.96
CA ALA A 43 -3.01 -3.30 3.12
C ALA A 43 -4.07 -2.93 4.16
N GLN A 44 -3.65 -2.38 5.31
CA GLN A 44 -4.56 -1.94 6.37
C GLN A 44 -5.41 -0.71 6.00
N ILE A 45 -4.92 0.15 5.11
CA ILE A 45 -5.76 1.24 4.56
C ILE A 45 -6.89 0.65 3.71
N ALA A 46 -6.58 -0.41 2.95
CA ALA A 46 -7.55 -1.08 2.12
C ALA A 46 -8.41 -2.14 2.84
N GLY A 47 -8.24 -2.30 4.16
CA GLY A 47 -8.97 -3.29 4.96
C GLY A 47 -8.52 -4.74 4.72
N PHE A 48 -7.40 -4.96 4.03
CA PHE A 48 -6.87 -6.29 3.78
C PHE A 48 -6.05 -6.83 4.96
N PRO A 49 -5.96 -8.16 5.10
CA PRO A 49 -4.97 -8.77 5.96
C PRO A 49 -3.54 -8.32 5.60
N PRO A 50 -2.64 -8.11 6.58
CA PRO A 50 -1.28 -7.59 6.38
C PRO A 50 -0.46 -8.32 5.30
N GLN A 51 -0.59 -9.64 5.21
CA GLN A 51 0.12 -10.48 4.24
C GLN A 51 -0.22 -10.15 2.79
N VAL A 52 -1.42 -9.63 2.51
CA VAL A 52 -1.83 -9.23 1.15
C VAL A 52 -0.95 -8.09 0.64
N GLY A 53 -0.60 -7.14 1.51
CA GLY A 53 0.33 -6.05 1.18
C GLY A 53 1.72 -6.55 0.80
N LEU A 54 2.23 -7.55 1.54
CA LEU A 54 3.53 -8.17 1.24
C LEU A 54 3.50 -8.90 -0.12
N TYR A 55 2.41 -9.60 -0.44
CA TYR A 55 2.27 -10.21 -1.77
C TYR A 55 2.18 -9.18 -2.89
N ALA A 56 1.49 -8.06 -2.64
CA ALA A 56 1.33 -6.96 -3.59
C ALA A 56 2.63 -6.18 -3.86
N CYS A 57 3.66 -6.29 -3.01
CA CYS A 57 4.97 -5.69 -3.30
C CYS A 57 5.96 -6.69 -3.91
N ILE A 58 6.00 -7.94 -3.43
CA ILE A 58 7.01 -8.93 -3.87
C ILE A 58 6.77 -9.35 -5.33
N LEU A 59 5.54 -9.77 -5.67
CA LEU A 59 5.29 -10.37 -6.98
C LEU A 59 5.41 -9.35 -8.13
N PRO A 60 4.80 -8.15 -8.05
CA PRO A 60 4.97 -7.14 -9.11
C PRO A 60 6.42 -6.68 -9.28
N MET A 61 7.20 -6.62 -8.20
CA MET A 61 8.61 -6.25 -8.26
C MET A 61 9.45 -7.31 -8.97
N LEU A 62 9.20 -8.60 -8.73
CA LEU A 62 9.85 -9.69 -9.47
C LEU A 62 9.50 -9.66 -10.95
N ILE A 63 8.22 -9.43 -11.28
CA ILE A 63 7.78 -9.29 -12.67
C ILE A 63 8.47 -8.08 -13.32
N TYR A 64 8.46 -6.91 -12.66
CA TYR A 64 9.11 -5.71 -13.14
C TYR A 64 10.63 -5.85 -13.29
N ALA A 65 11.30 -6.58 -12.42
CA ALA A 65 12.73 -6.85 -12.56
C ALA A 65 13.09 -7.59 -13.86
N LEU A 66 12.15 -8.37 -14.42
CA LEU A 66 12.32 -9.07 -15.69
C LEU A 66 11.96 -8.20 -16.89
N ILE A 67 10.77 -7.57 -16.86
CA ILE A 67 10.22 -6.85 -18.02
C ILE A 67 10.51 -5.34 -18.04
N GLY A 68 10.94 -4.78 -16.91
CA GLY A 68 11.13 -3.36 -16.69
C GLY A 68 12.35 -2.81 -17.43
N SER A 69 12.19 -1.63 -18.02
CA SER A 69 13.25 -0.94 -18.75
C SER A 69 14.17 -0.11 -17.85
N SER A 70 13.72 0.26 -16.64
CA SER A 70 14.50 1.05 -15.69
C SER A 70 15.02 0.18 -14.56
N ARG A 71 16.34 0.22 -14.32
CA ARG A 71 17.00 -0.49 -13.21
C ARG A 71 16.76 0.16 -11.85
N GLN A 72 16.28 1.40 -11.82
CA GLN A 72 16.13 2.20 -10.60
C GLN A 72 14.66 2.38 -10.21
N LEU A 73 13.71 2.00 -11.09
CA LEU A 73 12.29 2.14 -10.78
C LEU A 73 11.87 1.03 -9.82
N MET A 74 11.25 1.45 -8.72
CA MET A 74 10.63 0.58 -7.75
C MET A 74 9.14 0.51 -8.01
N VAL A 75 8.61 -0.71 -8.18
CA VAL A 75 7.18 -0.98 -8.30
C VAL A 75 6.70 -1.58 -7.00
N GLY A 76 5.61 -1.02 -6.47
CA GLY A 76 4.97 -1.49 -5.26
C GLY A 76 3.61 -0.83 -5.09
N PRO A 77 2.84 -1.25 -4.08
CA PRO A 77 1.59 -0.59 -3.73
C PRO A 77 1.85 0.86 -3.34
N ASP A 78 0.90 1.73 -3.65
CA ASP A 78 0.88 3.13 -3.22
C ASP A 78 -0.41 3.45 -2.47
N ALA A 79 -0.37 4.50 -1.63
CA ALA A 79 -1.49 4.82 -0.76
C ALA A 79 -2.76 5.24 -1.52
N ALA A 80 -2.60 5.89 -2.68
CA ALA A 80 -3.73 6.38 -3.48
C ALA A 80 -4.45 5.22 -4.15
N THR A 81 -3.71 4.30 -4.79
CA THR A 81 -4.30 3.10 -5.39
C THR A 81 -4.92 2.19 -4.33
N ALA A 82 -4.29 2.03 -3.16
CA ALA A 82 -4.87 1.27 -2.05
C ALA A 82 -6.22 1.86 -1.60
N ALA A 83 -6.29 3.18 -1.41
CA ALA A 83 -7.54 3.86 -1.04
C ALA A 83 -8.61 3.78 -2.14
N MET A 84 -8.24 3.88 -3.41
CA MET A 84 -9.17 3.73 -4.53
C MET A 84 -9.73 2.31 -4.63
N VAL A 85 -8.88 1.29 -4.53
CA VAL A 85 -9.31 -0.11 -4.53
C VAL A 85 -10.27 -0.35 -3.37
N ALA A 86 -9.93 0.14 -2.17
CA ALA A 86 -10.79 0.04 -1.00
C ALA A 86 -12.17 0.67 -1.24
N ALA A 87 -12.21 1.89 -1.78
CA ALA A 87 -13.46 2.60 -2.06
C ALA A 87 -14.35 1.85 -3.06
N ALA A 88 -13.75 1.21 -4.08
CA ALA A 88 -14.48 0.45 -5.08
C ALA A 88 -15.05 -0.88 -4.53
N ILE A 89 -14.29 -1.62 -3.72
CA ILE A 89 -14.67 -3.00 -3.35
C ILE A 89 -15.32 -3.12 -1.96
N THR A 90 -15.06 -2.19 -1.04
CA THR A 90 -15.60 -2.27 0.34
C THR A 90 -17.12 -2.31 0.38
N PRO A 91 -17.86 -1.48 -0.39
CA PRO A 91 -19.33 -1.55 -0.42
C PRO A 91 -19.85 -2.90 -0.95
N LEU A 92 -19.14 -3.50 -1.91
CA LEU A 92 -19.51 -4.79 -2.52
C LEU A 92 -19.18 -5.98 -1.62
N ALA A 93 -18.16 -5.86 -0.77
CA ALA A 93 -17.76 -6.90 0.16
C ALA A 93 -18.78 -7.11 1.30
N ALA A 94 -19.62 -6.12 1.58
CA ALA A 94 -20.67 -6.18 2.61
C ALA A 94 -20.17 -6.64 4.00
N GLY A 95 -18.92 -6.28 4.35
CA GLY A 95 -18.29 -6.66 5.61
C GLY A 95 -17.62 -8.04 5.63
N ASP A 96 -17.64 -8.81 4.53
CA ASP A 96 -16.94 -10.10 4.43
C ASP A 96 -15.46 -9.92 4.05
N PRO A 97 -14.50 -10.22 4.96
CA PRO A 97 -13.07 -10.06 4.67
C PRO A 97 -12.56 -10.96 3.55
N GLN A 98 -13.16 -12.14 3.37
CA GLN A 98 -12.76 -13.05 2.29
C GLN A 98 -13.23 -12.50 0.94
N ARG A 99 -14.46 -11.99 0.89
CA ARG A 99 -15.02 -11.37 -0.32
C ARG A 99 -14.23 -10.12 -0.73
N LEU A 100 -13.76 -9.34 0.24
CA LEU A 100 -12.89 -8.19 0.00
C LEU A 100 -11.62 -8.60 -0.77
N VAL A 101 -10.94 -9.67 -0.33
CA VAL A 101 -9.75 -10.19 -1.01
C VAL A 101 -10.10 -10.71 -2.41
N ASP A 102 -11.19 -11.45 -2.57
CA ASP A 102 -11.61 -11.99 -3.87
C ASP A 102 -11.93 -10.88 -4.90
N LEU A 103 -12.65 -9.83 -4.47
CA LEU A 103 -12.94 -8.66 -5.30
C LEU A 103 -11.66 -7.90 -5.70
N SER A 104 -10.69 -7.79 -4.79
CA SER A 104 -9.40 -7.16 -5.09
C SER A 104 -8.64 -7.89 -6.20
N MET A 105 -8.71 -9.22 -6.24
CA MET A 105 -8.09 -10.02 -7.30
C MET A 105 -8.75 -9.74 -8.66
N ILE A 106 -10.09 -9.64 -8.68
CA ILE A 106 -10.84 -9.33 -9.91
C ILE A 106 -10.45 -7.94 -10.43
N VAL A 107 -10.46 -6.93 -9.56
CA VAL A 107 -10.05 -5.56 -9.93
C VAL A 107 -8.60 -5.54 -10.43
N ALA A 108 -7.69 -6.22 -9.74
CA ALA A 108 -6.28 -6.29 -10.17
C ALA A 108 -6.12 -6.92 -11.56
N ILE A 109 -6.85 -8.00 -11.86
CA ILE A 109 -6.85 -8.63 -13.19
C ILE A 109 -7.43 -7.69 -14.24
N MET A 110 -8.56 -7.03 -13.94
CA MET A 110 -9.22 -6.11 -14.87
C MET A 110 -8.34 -4.89 -15.18
N VAL A 111 -7.79 -4.24 -14.15
CA VAL A 111 -6.88 -3.10 -14.30
C VAL A 111 -5.61 -3.52 -15.05
N GLY A 112 -5.08 -4.72 -14.76
CA GLY A 112 -3.95 -5.28 -15.50
C GLY A 112 -4.26 -5.48 -16.98
N LEU A 113 -5.42 -6.06 -17.30
CA LEU A 113 -5.87 -6.25 -18.68
C LEU A 113 -6.07 -4.92 -19.41
N PHE A 114 -6.75 -3.96 -18.78
CA PHE A 114 -6.93 -2.62 -19.34
C PHE A 114 -5.58 -1.91 -19.55
N SER A 115 -4.64 -2.07 -18.63
CA SER A 115 -3.29 -1.50 -18.76
C SER A 115 -2.53 -2.11 -19.94
N ILE A 116 -2.66 -3.41 -20.16
CA ILE A 116 -2.08 -4.11 -21.33
C ILE A 116 -2.71 -3.58 -22.63
N VAL A 117 -4.05 -3.51 -22.69
CA VAL A 117 -4.77 -3.01 -23.88
C VAL A 117 -4.40 -1.55 -24.17
N ALA A 118 -4.38 -0.69 -23.14
CA ALA A 118 -3.96 0.70 -23.27
C ALA A 118 -2.51 0.83 -23.72
N GLY A 119 -1.61 -0.01 -23.21
CA GLY A 119 -0.22 -0.08 -23.65
C GLY A 119 -0.07 -0.47 -25.13
N LEU A 120 -0.82 -1.48 -25.57
CA LEU A 120 -0.87 -1.91 -26.99
C LEU A 120 -1.46 -0.84 -27.91
N ALA A 121 -2.49 -0.13 -27.44
CA ALA A 121 -3.08 1.02 -28.15
C ALA A 121 -2.19 2.27 -28.11
N ARG A 122 -1.04 2.22 -27.41
CA ARG A 122 -0.14 3.37 -27.16
C ARG A 122 -0.87 4.57 -26.54
N ALA A 123 -1.90 4.29 -25.74
CA ALA A 123 -2.75 5.28 -25.08
C ALA A 123 -2.03 6.08 -23.97
N GLY A 124 -0.73 5.86 -23.76
CA GLY A 124 0.10 6.64 -22.83
C GLY A 124 0.11 8.15 -23.13
N PHE A 125 -0.23 8.56 -24.37
CA PHE A 125 -0.41 9.98 -24.69
C PHE A 125 -1.59 10.61 -23.93
N ILE A 126 -2.60 9.83 -23.54
CA ILE A 126 -3.75 10.34 -22.78
C ILE A 126 -3.31 10.83 -21.40
N ALA A 127 -2.37 10.11 -20.76
CA ALA A 127 -1.79 10.53 -19.49
C ALA A 127 -1.07 11.88 -19.59
N SER A 128 -0.59 12.28 -20.78
CA SER A 128 0.05 13.58 -21.00
C SER A 128 -0.93 14.75 -21.08
N PHE A 129 -2.24 14.49 -21.22
CA PHE A 129 -3.29 15.52 -21.19
C PHE A 129 -3.77 15.85 -19.78
N LEU A 130 -3.36 15.10 -18.74
CA LEU A 130 -3.65 15.49 -17.37
C LEU A 130 -2.82 16.71 -17.00
N SER A 131 -3.49 17.83 -16.77
CA SER A 131 -2.79 19.06 -16.39
C SER A 131 -2.13 18.90 -15.01
N ARG A 132 -0.95 19.50 -14.84
CA ARG A 132 -0.23 19.49 -13.56
C ARG A 132 -1.10 19.99 -12.39
N PRO A 133 -1.95 21.03 -12.54
CA PRO A 133 -2.88 21.44 -11.48
C PRO A 133 -3.87 20.34 -11.06
N ILE A 134 -4.42 19.57 -12.01
CA ILE A 134 -5.36 18.48 -11.71
C ILE A 134 -4.66 17.40 -10.89
N LEU A 135 -3.46 16.99 -11.31
CA LEU A 135 -2.66 15.99 -10.60
C LEU A 135 -2.33 16.43 -9.17
N VAL A 136 -1.89 17.67 -8.99
CA VAL A 136 -1.56 18.21 -7.67
C VAL A 136 -2.81 18.30 -6.78
N GLY A 137 -3.94 18.77 -7.33
CA GLY A 137 -5.21 18.84 -6.60
C GLY A 137 -5.69 17.46 -6.14
N TYR A 138 -5.64 16.47 -7.04
CA TYR A 138 -6.00 15.08 -6.75
C TYR A 138 -5.11 14.45 -5.66
N LEU A 139 -3.78 14.58 -5.79
CA LEU A 139 -2.84 14.04 -4.81
C LEU A 139 -2.99 14.71 -3.44
N ASN A 140 -3.21 16.03 -3.40
CA ASN A 140 -3.47 16.74 -2.15
C ASN A 140 -4.80 16.29 -1.51
N GLY A 141 -5.86 16.09 -2.30
CA GLY A 141 -7.15 15.62 -1.81
C GLY A 141 -7.08 14.22 -1.20
N ILE A 142 -6.38 13.29 -1.87
CA ILE A 142 -6.14 11.94 -1.33
C ILE A 142 -5.25 12.01 -0.10
N GLY A 143 -4.16 12.77 -0.13
CA GLY A 143 -3.25 12.91 1.01
C GLY A 143 -3.98 13.42 2.25
N LEU A 144 -4.83 14.43 2.09
CA LEU A 144 -5.62 14.98 3.17
C LEU A 144 -6.68 13.99 3.69
N SER A 145 -7.34 13.26 2.80
CA SER A 145 -8.30 12.21 3.19
C SER A 145 -7.62 11.06 3.95
N LEU A 146 -6.42 10.66 3.52
CA LEU A 146 -5.59 9.66 4.19
C LEU A 146 -5.15 10.13 5.58
N LEU A 147 -4.68 11.38 5.69
CA LEU A 147 -4.29 11.96 6.98
C LEU A 147 -5.44 11.86 7.99
N VAL A 148 -6.63 12.32 7.62
CA VAL A 148 -7.82 12.24 8.48
C VAL A 148 -8.17 10.78 8.80
N GLY A 149 -8.10 9.88 7.83
CA GLY A 149 -8.35 8.45 8.04
C GLY A 149 -7.36 7.78 9.01
N GLN A 150 -6.13 8.30 9.13
CA GLN A 150 -5.15 7.79 10.10
C GLN A 150 -5.32 8.41 11.50
N LEU A 151 -5.97 9.57 11.64
CA LEU A 151 -6.18 10.19 12.94
C LEU A 151 -7.02 9.30 13.86
N GLY A 152 -8.07 8.63 13.35
CA GLY A 152 -8.85 7.68 14.15
C GLY A 152 -7.99 6.61 14.82
N LYS A 153 -7.13 5.96 14.02
CA LYS A 153 -6.18 4.94 14.52
C LYS A 153 -5.17 5.52 15.52
N LEU A 154 -4.70 6.76 15.30
CA LEU A 154 -3.76 7.42 16.20
C LEU A 154 -4.39 7.79 17.55
N PHE A 155 -5.64 8.24 17.55
CA PHE A 155 -6.40 8.59 18.75
C PHE A 155 -7.05 7.37 19.41
N GLY A 156 -7.07 6.22 18.72
CA GLY A 156 -7.50 4.92 19.25
C GLY A 156 -9.01 4.69 19.18
N TYR A 157 -9.68 5.22 18.16
CA TYR A 157 -11.09 4.93 17.89
C TYR A 157 -11.29 4.44 16.45
N GLU A 158 -12.30 3.59 16.24
CA GLU A 158 -12.70 3.15 14.91
C GLU A 158 -13.63 4.18 14.27
N ALA A 159 -13.22 4.75 13.14
CA ALA A 159 -14.11 5.59 12.34
C ALA A 159 -14.99 4.70 11.45
N ALA A 160 -16.31 4.68 11.72
CA ALA A 160 -17.28 3.96 10.90
C ALA A 160 -17.52 4.57 9.50
N THR A 161 -17.00 5.78 9.25
CA THR A 161 -17.25 6.55 8.04
C THR A 161 -15.97 6.79 7.24
N SER A 162 -16.07 6.67 5.92
CA SER A 162 -15.00 6.97 4.97
C SER A 162 -15.17 8.38 4.40
N GLY A 163 -14.05 9.03 4.11
CA GLY A 163 -13.99 10.36 3.48
C GLY A 163 -13.59 11.48 4.43
N PHE A 164 -13.06 12.56 3.85
CA PHE A 164 -12.42 13.66 4.58
C PHE A 164 -13.37 14.37 5.56
N VAL A 165 -14.56 14.78 5.09
CA VAL A 165 -15.52 15.54 5.92
C VAL A 165 -16.07 14.68 7.05
N ALA A 166 -16.49 13.46 6.73
CA ALA A 166 -17.03 12.52 7.72
C ALA A 166 -15.97 12.16 8.77
N GLY A 167 -14.71 11.98 8.36
CA GLY A 167 -13.61 11.71 9.29
C GLY A 167 -13.28 12.89 10.21
N ILE A 168 -13.41 14.14 9.74
CA ILE A 168 -13.26 15.33 10.62
C ILE A 168 -14.38 15.37 11.66
N LEU A 169 -15.63 15.16 11.24
CA LEU A 169 -16.76 15.15 12.17
C LEU A 169 -16.59 14.04 13.22
N ALA A 170 -16.23 12.83 12.78
CA ALA A 170 -15.94 11.72 13.67
C ALA A 170 -14.79 12.03 14.64
N LEU A 171 -13.75 12.74 14.20
CA LEU A 171 -12.68 13.20 15.09
C LEU A 171 -13.21 14.16 16.16
N LEU A 172 -13.99 15.18 15.77
CA LEU A 172 -14.56 16.15 16.71
C LEU A 172 -15.47 15.49 17.74
N GLU A 173 -16.27 14.51 17.33
CA GLU A 173 -17.15 13.73 18.21
C GLU A 173 -16.35 12.88 19.21
N ASN A 174 -15.21 12.34 18.79
CA ASN A 174 -14.39 11.42 19.60
C ASN A 174 -13.21 12.10 20.32
N LEU A 175 -13.08 13.43 20.26
CA LEU A 175 -11.99 14.18 20.91
C LEU A 175 -11.89 13.95 22.43
N LEU A 176 -13.00 13.56 23.07
CA LEU A 176 -13.04 13.28 24.52
C LEU A 176 -12.79 11.81 24.86
N HIS A 177 -12.76 10.91 23.87
CA HIS A 177 -12.61 9.46 24.04
C HIS A 177 -11.25 8.96 23.55
N ILE A 178 -10.19 9.70 23.85
CA ILE A 178 -8.82 9.41 23.41
C ILE A 178 -8.26 8.22 24.17
N HIS A 179 -7.72 7.23 23.43
CA HIS A 179 -6.93 6.15 23.99
C HIS A 179 -5.46 6.57 24.15
N TRP A 180 -5.12 7.10 25.32
CA TRP A 180 -3.78 7.66 25.61
C TRP A 180 -2.60 6.72 25.29
N PRO A 181 -2.63 5.41 25.62
CA PRO A 181 -1.53 4.51 25.26
C PRO A 181 -1.26 4.45 23.76
N THR A 182 -2.32 4.38 22.95
CA THR A 182 -2.23 4.37 21.47
C THR A 182 -1.70 5.70 20.96
N LEU A 183 -2.21 6.82 21.50
CA LEU A 183 -1.77 8.15 21.09
C LEU A 183 -0.28 8.39 21.39
N ILE A 184 0.20 8.00 22.57
CA ILE A 184 1.61 8.13 22.96
C ILE A 184 2.49 7.25 22.06
N LEU A 185 2.12 5.98 21.87
CA LEU A 185 2.87 5.04 21.03
C LEU A 185 2.95 5.53 19.58
N GLY A 186 1.82 5.93 19.01
CA GLY A 186 1.74 6.43 17.64
C GLY A 186 2.47 7.76 17.46
N SER A 187 2.35 8.68 18.41
CA SER A 187 3.06 9.98 18.36
C SER A 187 4.57 9.80 18.49
N LEU A 188 5.03 8.90 19.37
CA LEU A 188 6.45 8.58 19.51
C LEU A 188 6.99 7.90 18.25
N SER A 189 6.22 6.97 17.66
CA SER A 189 6.58 6.32 16.40
C SER A 189 6.70 7.33 15.25
N LEU A 190 5.73 8.25 15.14
CA LEU A 190 5.77 9.33 14.15
C LEU A 190 6.97 10.25 14.35
N LEU A 191 7.24 10.64 15.61
CA LEU A 191 8.38 11.47 15.97
C LEU A 191 9.71 10.80 15.59
N LEU A 192 9.85 9.50 15.88
CA LEU A 192 11.00 8.70 15.48
C LEU A 192 11.12 8.65 13.96
N MET A 193 10.03 8.41 13.24
CA MET A 193 10.04 8.31 11.78
C MET A 193 10.48 9.63 11.12
N VAL A 194 10.20 10.79 11.73
CA VAL A 194 10.58 12.12 11.23
C VAL A 194 11.98 12.55 11.68
N LEU A 195 12.34 12.31 12.94
CA LEU A 195 13.62 12.78 13.52
C LEU A 195 14.79 11.84 13.22
N LEU A 196 14.55 10.52 13.15
CA LEU A 196 15.62 9.55 12.97
C LEU A 196 16.35 9.73 11.62
N PRO A 197 15.67 9.89 10.47
CA PRO A 197 16.35 10.11 9.19
C PRO A 197 17.12 11.45 9.14
N ARG A 198 16.70 12.46 9.92
CA ARG A 198 17.42 13.74 10.02
C ARG A 198 18.77 13.60 10.72
N ARG A 199 18.85 12.69 11.70
CA ARG A 199 20.09 12.46 12.47
C ARG A 199 20.93 11.32 11.90
N PHE A 200 20.28 10.28 11.37
CA PHE A 200 20.86 9.07 10.83
C PHE A 200 20.22 8.76 9.47
N PRO A 201 20.69 9.38 8.38
CA PRO A 201 20.06 9.26 7.05
C PRO A 201 20.12 7.85 6.45
N GLN A 202 20.95 6.97 7.03
CA GLN A 202 21.09 5.57 6.61
C GLN A 202 20.02 4.67 7.25
N LEU A 203 19.31 5.14 8.29
CA LEU A 203 18.33 4.34 9.00
C LEU A 203 16.92 4.55 8.42
N PRO A 204 16.23 3.47 8.00
CA PRO A 204 14.86 3.54 7.51
C PRO A 204 13.91 3.80 8.69
N GLY A 205 13.48 5.06 8.83
CA GLY A 205 12.66 5.52 9.95
C GLY A 205 11.40 4.69 10.18
N ALA A 206 10.72 4.26 9.11
CA ALA A 206 9.50 3.44 9.20
C ALA A 206 9.80 2.05 9.81
N LEU A 207 10.89 1.40 9.41
CA LEU A 207 11.30 0.10 9.98
C LEU A 207 11.67 0.25 11.46
N CYS A 208 12.46 1.27 11.79
CA CYS A 208 12.82 1.53 13.18
C CYS A 208 11.59 1.82 14.04
N GLY A 209 10.63 2.58 13.53
CA GLY A 209 9.36 2.85 14.20
C GLY A 209 8.59 1.56 14.49
N VAL A 210 8.41 0.69 13.49
CA VAL A 210 7.75 -0.61 13.68
C VAL A 210 8.50 -1.48 14.68
N LEU A 211 9.81 -1.66 14.53
CA LEU A 211 10.60 -2.52 15.42
C LEU A 211 10.57 -2.04 16.88
N LEU A 212 10.76 -0.73 17.10
CA LEU A 212 10.75 -0.15 18.44
C LEU A 212 9.35 -0.18 19.05
N ALA A 213 8.30 0.10 18.26
CA ALA A 213 6.93 0.01 18.73
C ALA A 213 6.53 -1.44 19.07
N SER A 214 6.89 -2.42 18.24
CA SER A 214 6.67 -3.84 18.52
C SER A 214 7.44 -4.31 19.76
N LEU A 215 8.69 -3.88 19.92
CA LEU A 215 9.48 -4.20 21.11
C LEU A 215 8.88 -3.58 22.38
N ALA A 216 8.46 -2.31 22.31
CA ALA A 216 7.79 -1.64 23.42
C ALA A 216 6.47 -2.33 23.76
N ALA A 217 5.67 -2.71 22.76
CA ALA A 217 4.43 -3.46 22.96
C ALA A 217 4.66 -4.80 23.67
N ALA A 218 5.69 -5.55 23.25
CA ALA A 218 6.02 -6.84 23.84
C ALA A 218 6.58 -6.74 25.26
N LEU A 219 7.49 -5.79 25.52
CA LEU A 219 8.14 -5.64 26.83
C LEU A 219 7.22 -5.02 27.89
N LEU A 220 6.37 -4.07 27.48
CA LEU A 220 5.46 -3.35 28.38
C LEU A 220 4.07 -4.01 28.49
N GLY A 221 3.79 -5.03 27.66
CA GLY A 221 2.48 -5.69 27.61
C GLY A 221 1.37 -4.71 27.24
N LEU A 222 1.57 -3.92 26.20
CA LEU A 222 0.65 -2.84 25.81
C LEU A 222 -0.74 -3.36 25.39
N ASP A 223 -0.84 -4.64 25.01
CA ASP A 223 -2.11 -5.34 24.80
C ASP A 223 -3.01 -5.31 26.04
N ARG A 224 -2.43 -5.43 27.24
CA ARG A 224 -3.16 -5.35 28.51
C ARG A 224 -3.72 -3.96 28.80
N TYR A 225 -3.15 -2.95 28.15
CA TYR A 225 -3.58 -1.56 28.23
C TYR A 225 -4.52 -1.18 27.08
N GLY A 226 -5.05 -2.14 26.32
CA GLY A 226 -6.03 -1.89 25.26
C GLY A 226 -5.43 -1.38 23.94
N VAL A 227 -4.09 -1.44 23.77
CA VAL A 227 -3.48 -1.13 22.48
C VAL A 227 -3.77 -2.25 21.49
N GLU A 228 -4.44 -1.92 20.40
CA GLU A 228 -4.75 -2.86 19.33
C GLU A 228 -3.46 -3.36 18.67
N LEU A 229 -3.32 -4.68 18.58
CA LEU A 229 -2.19 -5.34 17.94
C LEU A 229 -2.62 -5.90 16.59
N LEU A 230 -1.67 -5.93 15.65
CA LEU A 230 -1.85 -6.47 14.31
C LEU A 230 -2.20 -7.97 14.29
N GLY A 231 -1.99 -8.68 15.40
CA GLY A 231 -2.22 -10.11 15.53
C GLY A 231 -1.16 -10.96 14.82
N GLU A 232 -1.45 -12.26 14.67
CA GLU A 232 -0.58 -13.17 13.92
C GLU A 232 -0.69 -12.90 12.42
N VAL A 233 0.45 -12.66 11.77
CA VAL A 233 0.54 -12.61 10.30
C VAL A 233 0.83 -14.03 9.82
N PRO A 234 -0.13 -14.72 9.17
CA PRO A 234 0.06 -16.10 8.77
C PRO A 234 1.20 -16.21 7.76
N ALA A 235 2.25 -16.92 8.17
CA ALA A 235 3.35 -17.27 7.29
C ALA A 235 2.89 -18.36 6.32
N GLY A 236 3.00 -18.11 5.02
CA GLY A 236 2.61 -19.10 4.03
C GLY A 236 2.73 -18.60 2.60
N ARG A 237 2.54 -19.53 1.68
CA ARG A 237 2.32 -19.21 0.28
C ARG A 237 0.93 -18.63 0.08
N PRO A 238 0.72 -17.68 -0.85
CA PRO A 238 -0.62 -17.26 -1.23
C PRO A 238 -1.40 -18.49 -1.69
N GLN A 239 -2.57 -18.72 -1.08
CA GLN A 239 -3.48 -19.74 -1.56
C GLN A 239 -4.15 -19.20 -2.82
N LEU A 240 -3.72 -19.70 -3.98
CA LEU A 240 -4.34 -19.33 -5.25
C LEU A 240 -5.76 -19.90 -5.26
N ARG A 241 -6.75 -19.02 -5.18
CA ARG A 241 -8.17 -19.34 -5.32
C ARG A 241 -8.70 -18.55 -6.51
N TRP A 242 -9.62 -19.15 -7.25
CA TRP A 242 -10.28 -18.45 -8.35
C TRP A 242 -11.53 -17.75 -7.80
N PRO A 243 -11.61 -16.40 -7.87
CA PRO A 243 -12.79 -15.70 -7.40
C PRO A 243 -13.98 -16.02 -8.32
N GLN A 244 -15.17 -16.16 -7.73
CA GLN A 244 -16.43 -16.39 -8.47
C GLN A 244 -17.34 -15.16 -8.36
N PRO A 245 -17.12 -14.10 -9.18
CA PRO A 245 -17.96 -12.92 -9.11
C PRO A 245 -19.35 -13.16 -9.67
N SER A 246 -20.34 -12.49 -9.09
CA SER A 246 -21.65 -12.31 -9.73
C SER A 246 -21.55 -11.37 -10.93
N LEU A 247 -22.53 -11.46 -11.84
CA LEU A 247 -22.57 -10.60 -13.04
C LEU A 247 -22.76 -9.12 -12.69
N GLU A 248 -23.42 -8.81 -11.57
CA GLU A 248 -23.63 -7.43 -11.11
C GLU A 248 -22.35 -6.82 -10.54
N GLU A 249 -21.59 -7.58 -9.76
CA GLU A 249 -20.26 -7.15 -9.28
C GLU A 249 -19.33 -6.89 -10.45
N LEU A 250 -19.32 -7.76 -11.46
CA LEU A 250 -18.50 -7.57 -12.66
C LEU A 250 -18.86 -6.26 -13.38
N LYS A 251 -20.16 -5.95 -13.52
CA LYS A 251 -20.63 -4.70 -14.13
C LYS A 251 -20.25 -3.47 -13.31
N SER A 252 -20.37 -3.54 -11.98
CA SER A 252 -19.97 -2.46 -11.08
C SER A 252 -18.48 -2.19 -11.17
N LEU A 253 -17.66 -3.23 -11.04
CA LEU A 253 -16.20 -3.11 -11.13
C LEU A 253 -15.73 -2.66 -12.51
N LEU A 254 -16.44 -3.05 -13.57
CA LEU A 254 -16.16 -2.57 -14.93
C LEU A 254 -16.39 -1.06 -15.04
N ARG A 255 -17.49 -0.57 -14.46
CA ARG A 255 -17.78 0.87 -14.42
C ARG A 255 -16.68 1.62 -13.67
N ASP A 256 -16.32 1.17 -12.48
CA ASP A 256 -15.29 1.81 -11.64
C ASP A 256 -13.92 1.80 -12.34
N ALA A 257 -13.56 0.69 -12.99
CA ALA A 257 -12.30 0.56 -13.73
C ALA A 257 -12.22 1.47 -14.97
N THR A 258 -13.37 1.84 -15.56
CA THR A 258 -13.45 2.76 -16.71
C THR A 258 -13.62 4.23 -16.32
N GLY A 259 -13.67 4.54 -15.02
CA GLY A 259 -13.79 5.91 -14.50
C GLY A 259 -15.23 6.46 -14.54
N GLY A 260 -16.21 5.59 -14.26
CA GLY A 260 -17.63 5.98 -14.16
C GLY A 260 -17.95 6.90 -12.99
#